data_AF-L1P5K5-F1
#
_entry.id   AF-L1P5K5-F1
#
_cell.length_a   1.000
_cell.length_b   1.000
_cell.length_c   1.000
_cell.angle_alpha   90.00
_cell.angle_beta   90.00
_cell.angle_gamma   90.00
#
_symmetry.space_group_name_H-M   'P 1'
#
loop_
_entity.id
_entity.type
_entity.pdbx_description
1 polymer ?
#
loop_
_entity_poly.entity_id
_entity_poly.type
_entity_poly.pdbx_seq_one_letter_code
_entity_poly.pdbx_strand_id
1 'polypeptide(L)'
;MKLCGERRDLDDLVFENLPDPAWISRPLKKWIARAGIHKNITFHCFRHTFATLQLANGTDIYTVSKMLGHTNVKTTQVYAKVIDENKIKAAEVIKLNF
;
A
#
# COMPACT_ATOMS: atom_id res chain seq x y z
N MET A 1 7.26 13.85 -9.24
CA MET A 1 8.10 14.97 -8.77
C MET A 1 7.30 16.16 -8.22
N LYS A 2 6.10 16.47 -8.72
CA LYS A 2 5.32 17.65 -8.28
C LYS A 2 4.93 17.70 -6.78
N LEU A 3 5.00 16.57 -6.08
CA LEU A 3 4.57 16.45 -4.68
C LEU A 3 5.64 16.80 -3.65
N CYS A 4 6.93 16.77 -4.01
CA CYS A 4 8.04 16.96 -3.06
C CYS A 4 8.66 18.37 -3.10
N GLY A 5 8.06 19.30 -3.88
CA GLY A 5 8.64 20.63 -4.11
C GLY A 5 9.90 20.60 -4.99
N GLU A 6 10.60 21.72 -5.02
CA GLU A 6 11.90 21.82 -5.68
C GLU A 6 13.00 21.21 -4.80
N ARG A 7 13.97 20.57 -5.43
CA ARG A 7 15.11 19.97 -4.72
C ARG A 7 15.98 21.10 -4.16
N ARG A 8 16.25 21.04 -2.85
CA ARG A 8 17.18 21.93 -2.15
C ARG A 8 18.60 21.32 -2.13
N ASP A 9 19.39 21.57 -1.09
CA ASP A 9 20.76 21.07 -1.02
C ASP A 9 20.81 19.54 -0.92
N LEU A 10 21.97 18.94 -1.25
CA LEU A 10 22.16 17.49 -1.28
C LEU A 10 21.99 16.83 0.09
N ASP A 11 22.28 17.58 1.15
CA ASP A 11 22.24 17.11 2.54
C ASP A 11 20.89 17.36 3.22
N ASP A 12 19.98 18.09 2.56
CA ASP A 12 18.66 18.38 3.09
C ASP A 12 17.77 17.13 3.07
N LEU A 13 17.06 16.91 4.18
CA LEU A 13 16.03 15.90 4.23
C LEU A 13 14.87 16.28 3.31
N VAL A 14 14.34 15.31 2.57
CA VAL A 14 13.10 15.51 1.78
C VAL A 14 11.94 15.98 2.67
N PHE A 15 11.93 15.58 3.94
CA PHE A 15 10.93 15.96 4.94
C PHE A 15 11.60 16.59 6.18
N GLU A 16 12.03 17.84 6.07
CA GLU A 16 12.75 18.58 7.14
C GLU A 16 12.01 18.61 8.49
N ASN A 17 10.68 18.69 8.46
CA ASN A 17 9.85 18.74 9.67
C ASN A 17 9.51 17.34 10.24
N LEU A 18 10.23 16.31 9.80
CA LEU A 18 10.00 14.92 10.21
C LEU A 18 11.28 14.31 10.80
N PRO A 19 11.68 14.70 12.02
CA PRO A 19 12.97 14.35 12.61
C PRO A 19 13.07 12.88 13.03
N ASP A 20 11.94 12.20 13.24
CA ASP A 20 11.92 10.81 13.73
C ASP A 20 10.89 9.95 12.94
N PRO A 21 11.31 8.83 12.33
CA PRO A 21 10.41 7.89 11.65
C PRO A 21 9.24 7.38 12.51
N ALA A 22 9.41 7.30 13.83
CA ALA A 22 8.35 6.92 14.76
C ALA A 22 7.21 7.96 14.80
N TRP A 23 7.51 9.23 14.51
CA TRP A 23 6.52 10.32 14.52
C TRP A 23 5.56 10.29 13.35
N ILE A 24 5.88 9.59 12.26
CA ILE A 24 5.04 9.49 11.06
C ILE A 24 3.68 8.85 11.40
N SER A 25 3.64 7.96 12.39
CA SER A 25 2.42 7.27 12.82
C SER A 25 1.38 8.18 13.50
N ARG A 26 1.81 9.30 14.10
CA ARG A 26 0.96 10.23 14.84
C ARG A 26 0.02 11.05 13.94
N PRO A 27 0.48 11.74 12.88
CA PRO A 27 -0.41 12.42 11.95
C PRO A 27 -1.30 11.43 11.21
N LEU A 28 -0.82 10.21 10.92
CA LEU A 28 -1.62 9.18 10.28
C LEU A 28 -2.90 8.86 11.07
N LYS A 29 -2.81 8.63 12.39
CA LYS A 29 -4.01 8.40 13.23
C LYS A 29 -5.03 9.54 13.12
N LYS A 30 -4.57 10.79 13.10
CA LYS A 30 -5.44 11.97 12.94
C LYS A 30 -6.12 11.98 11.56
N TRP A 31 -5.40 11.64 10.50
CA TRP A 31 -5.95 11.58 9.15
C TRP A 31 -6.99 10.48 8.99
N ILE A 32 -6.73 9.28 9.54
CA ILE A 32 -7.67 8.14 9.54
C ILE A 32 -8.96 8.52 10.28
N ALA A 33 -8.83 9.14 11.47
CA ALA A 33 -9.99 9.59 12.24
C ALA A 33 -10.80 10.65 11.49
N ARG A 34 -10.13 11.63 10.86
CA ARG A 34 -10.78 12.65 10.02
C ARG A 34 -11.47 12.07 8.78
N ALA A 35 -11.00 10.94 8.27
CA ALA A 35 -11.62 10.21 7.16
C ALA A 35 -12.81 9.33 7.62
N GLY A 36 -13.17 9.33 8.90
CA GLY A 36 -14.26 8.51 9.44
C GLY A 36 -13.94 7.01 9.49
N ILE A 37 -12.66 6.63 9.44
CA ILE A 37 -12.24 5.23 9.48
C ILE A 37 -11.99 4.85 10.94
N HIS A 38 -12.77 3.90 11.45
CA HIS A 38 -12.65 3.41 12.82
C HIS A 38 -11.68 2.21 12.97
N LYS A 39 -11.20 1.67 11.85
CA LYS A 39 -10.23 0.56 11.85
C LYS A 39 -8.84 1.07 12.21
N ASN A 40 -8.07 0.23 12.89
CA ASN A 40 -6.66 0.51 13.15
C ASN A 40 -5.85 0.36 11.85
N ILE A 41 -5.50 1.47 11.22
CA ILE A 41 -4.72 1.51 9.99
C ILE A 41 -3.31 2.00 10.29
N THR A 42 -2.31 1.27 9.78
CA THR A 42 -0.88 1.61 9.89
C THR A 42 -0.28 1.80 8.50
N PHE A 43 0.97 2.27 8.41
CA PHE A 43 1.69 2.33 7.13
C PHE A 43 1.84 0.98 6.44
N HIS A 44 1.93 -0.10 7.22
CA HIS A 44 1.97 -1.45 6.67
C HIS A 44 0.67 -1.82 5.93
N CYS A 45 -0.47 -1.34 6.42
CA CYS A 45 -1.76 -1.53 5.73
C CYS A 45 -1.77 -0.86 4.35
N PHE A 46 -1.25 0.37 4.21
CA PHE A 46 -1.15 1.00 2.88
C PHE A 46 -0.22 0.24 1.95
N ARG A 47 0.88 -0.30 2.46
CA ARG A 47 1.80 -1.14 1.68
C ARG A 47 1.11 -2.41 1.18
N HIS A 48 0.28 -3.03 2.01
CA HIS A 48 -0.56 -4.16 1.60
C HIS A 48 -1.56 -3.75 0.50
N THR A 49 -2.30 -2.65 0.71
CA THR A 49 -3.26 -2.15 -0.27
C THR A 49 -2.61 -1.82 -1.61
N PHE A 50 -1.44 -1.17 -1.60
CA PHE A 50 -0.66 -0.89 -2.81
C PHE A 50 -0.29 -2.17 -3.55
N ALA A 51 0.23 -3.18 -2.86
CA ALA A 51 0.61 -4.45 -3.46
C ALA A 51 -0.60 -5.16 -4.10
N THR A 52 -1.71 -5.24 -3.37
CA THR A 52 -2.94 -5.88 -3.86
C THR A 52 -3.52 -5.13 -5.06
N LEU A 53 -3.56 -3.79 -5.05
CA LEU A 53 -4.07 -3.01 -6.17
C LEU A 53 -3.20 -3.14 -7.43
N GLN A 54 -1.87 -3.09 -7.28
CA GLN A 54 -0.96 -3.25 -8.41
C GLN A 54 -1.14 -4.61 -9.10
N LEU A 55 -1.19 -5.68 -8.31
CA LEU A 55 -1.44 -7.03 -8.82
C LEU A 55 -2.84 -7.18 -9.41
N ALA A 56 -3.87 -6.57 -8.82
CA ALA A 56 -5.24 -6.61 -9.33
C ALA A 56 -5.36 -5.90 -10.68
N ASN A 57 -4.59 -4.83 -10.88
CA ASN A 57 -4.48 -4.10 -12.15
C ASN A 57 -3.54 -4.78 -13.17
N GLY A 58 -3.11 -6.02 -12.91
CA GLY A 58 -2.34 -6.82 -13.86
C GLY A 58 -0.82 -6.55 -13.85
N THR A 59 -0.31 -5.80 -12.87
CA THR A 59 1.15 -5.66 -12.70
C THR A 59 1.75 -7.00 -12.32
N ASP A 60 2.86 -7.39 -12.92
CA ASP A 60 3.50 -8.66 -12.60
C ASP A 60 4.08 -8.68 -11.17
N ILE A 61 4.08 -9.86 -10.57
CA ILE A 61 4.49 -10.05 -9.17
C ILE A 61 5.96 -9.68 -8.91
N TYR A 62 6.85 -9.84 -9.89
CA TYR A 62 8.25 -9.50 -9.74
C TYR A 62 8.46 -7.99 -9.72
N THR A 63 7.76 -7.25 -10.58
CA THR A 63 7.73 -5.79 -10.59
C THR A 63 7.15 -5.25 -9.30
N VAL A 64 6.02 -5.79 -8.83
CA VAL A 64 5.45 -5.39 -7.51
C VAL A 64 6.43 -5.69 -6.38
N SER A 65 7.10 -6.84 -6.41
CA SER A 65 8.13 -7.20 -5.43
C SER A 65 9.30 -6.21 -5.42
N LYS A 66 9.74 -5.74 -6.60
CA LYS A 66 10.80 -4.74 -6.73
C LYS A 66 10.35 -3.35 -6.26
N MET A 67 9.13 -2.92 -6.60
CA MET A 67 8.55 -1.66 -6.12
C MET A 67 8.43 -1.61 -4.59
N LEU A 68 8.17 -2.76 -3.96
CA LEU A 68 8.12 -2.89 -2.51
C LEU A 68 9.52 -3.02 -1.87
N GLY A 69 10.57 -3.24 -2.66
CA GLY A 69 11.92 -3.50 -2.13
C GLY A 69 12.04 -4.84 -1.40
N HIS A 70 11.24 -5.85 -1.78
CA HIS A 70 11.36 -7.18 -1.21
C HIS A 70 12.53 -7.94 -1.85
N THR A 71 13.45 -8.44 -1.01
CA THR A 71 14.56 -9.30 -1.44
C THR A 71 14.10 -10.68 -1.90
N ASN A 72 12.94 -11.14 -1.41
CA ASN A 72 12.37 -12.44 -1.76
C ASN A 72 10.92 -12.28 -2.23
N VAL A 73 10.62 -12.77 -3.43
CA VAL A 73 9.26 -12.71 -4.02
C VAL A 73 8.21 -13.47 -3.20
N LYS A 74 8.64 -14.43 -2.37
CA LYS A 74 7.73 -15.20 -1.48
C LYS A 74 6.89 -14.31 -0.57
N THR A 75 7.42 -13.19 -0.08
CA THR A 75 6.65 -12.25 0.75
C THR A 75 5.58 -11.51 -0.06
N THR A 76 5.79 -11.34 -1.37
CA THR A 76 4.84 -10.75 -2.31
C THR A 76 3.76 -11.75 -2.75
N GLN A 77 4.05 -13.06 -2.75
CA GLN A 77 3.10 -14.12 -3.11
C GLN A 77 1.85 -14.15 -2.22
N VAL A 78 1.96 -13.70 -0.96
CA VAL A 78 0.81 -13.58 -0.04
C VAL A 78 -0.28 -12.69 -0.64
N TYR A 79 0.07 -11.63 -1.38
CA TYR A 79 -0.90 -10.73 -1.99
C TYR A 79 -1.61 -11.33 -3.21
N ALA A 80 -0.90 -12.15 -3.99
CA ALA A 80 -1.48 -12.81 -5.15
C ALA A 80 -2.62 -13.75 -4.73
N LYS A 81 -2.41 -14.51 -3.63
CA LYS A 81 -3.44 -15.40 -3.07
C LYS A 81 -4.72 -14.65 -2.66
N VAL A 82 -4.58 -13.47 -2.04
CA VAL A 82 -5.74 -12.65 -1.64
C VAL A 82 -6.55 -12.19 -2.85
N ILE A 83 -5.91 -11.92 -3.98
CA ILE A 83 -6.62 -11.52 -5.21
C ILE A 83 -7.37 -12.70 -5.80
N ASP A 84 -6.78 -13.89 -5.82
CA ASP A 84 -7.47 -15.10 -6.29
C ASP A 84 -8.71 -15.39 -5.45
N GLU A 85 -8.62 -15.30 -4.13
CA GLU A 85 -9.77 -15.43 -3.24
C GLU A 85 -10.85 -14.37 -3.51
N ASN A 86 -10.46 -13.12 -3.75
CA ASN A 86 -11.41 -12.05 -4.08
C ASN A 86 -12.06 -12.24 -5.45
N LYS A 87 -11.31 -12.73 -6.45
CA LYS A 87 -11.84 -13.07 -7.78
C LYS A 87 -12.85 -14.21 -7.71
N ILE A 88 -12.53 -15.25 -6.95
CA ILE A 88 -13.44 -16.40 -6.73
C ILE A 88 -14.73 -15.91 -6.07
N LYS A 89 -14.64 -15.14 -4.98
CA LYS A 89 -15.81 -14.56 -4.32
C LYS A 89 -16.63 -13.68 -5.26
N ALA A 90 -15.97 -12.86 -6.08
CA ALA A 90 -16.67 -12.00 -7.05
C ALA A 90 -17.42 -12.80 -8.13
N ALA A 91 -16.84 -13.92 -8.60
CA ALA A 91 -17.52 -14.82 -9.52
C ALA A 91 -18.75 -15.50 -8.88
N GLU A 92 -18.67 -15.86 -7.60
CA GLU A 92 -19.78 -16.47 -6.85
C GLU A 92 -20.95 -15.52 -6.54
N VAL A 93 -20.74 -14.20 -6.60
CA VAL A 93 -21.81 -13.19 -6.43
C VAL A 93 -22.81 -13.26 -7.59
N ILE A 94 -22.36 -13.59 -8.80
CA ILE A 94 -23.24 -13.80 -9.95
C ILE A 94 -23.72 -15.26 -9.89
N LYS A 95 -24.67 -15.55 -9.00
CA LYS A 95 -25.46 -16.79 -9.10
C LYS A 95 -26.47 -16.63 -10.22
N LEU A 96 -26.13 -17.12 -11.41
CA LEU A 96 -27.13 -17.41 -12.43
C LEU A 96 -27.95 -18.60 -11.93
N ASN A 97 -29.08 -18.31 -11.26
CA ASN A 97 -30.10 -19.32 -10.99
C ASN A 97 -30.72 -19.70 -12.34
N PHE A 98 -30.36 -20.86 -12.85
CA PHE A 98 -31.15 -21.58 -13.84
C PHE A 98 -31.98 -22.64 -13.12
#